data_AF-A0ABD3VSV6-F1
#
_entry.id   AF-A0ABD3VSV6-F1
#
_cell.length_a   1.000
_cell.length_b   1.000
_cell.length_c   1.000
_cell.angle_alpha   90.00
_cell.angle_beta   90.00
_cell.angle_gamma   90.00
#
_symmetry.space_group_name_H-M   'P 1'
#
loop_
_entity.id
_entity.type
_entity.pdbx_description
1 polymer ?
#
loop_
_entity_poly.entity_id
_entity_poly.type
_entity_poly.pdbx_seq_one_letter_code
_entity_poly.pdbx_strand_id
1 'polypeptide(L)'
;MFFKDRHVHNVEFNNVSDECSYCYVRCKVVPSLPNSDKKDNAVWVILSKVTGNVNSADCSCTAGLGEGCNHIGAMLYALMDISEKNKDGTNASTSARYKWNNARKRRLSPRKSKELSFRCSPYNIE
;
A
#
# COMPACT_ATOMS: atom_id res chain seq x y z
N MET A 1 4.36 1.46 -7.24
CA MET A 1 4.30 1.72 -5.80
C MET A 1 2.98 2.42 -5.48
N PHE A 2 2.05 1.71 -4.86
CA PHE A 2 0.66 2.05 -4.54
C PHE A 2 -0.20 2.74 -5.61
N PHE A 3 0.05 4.00 -5.98
CA PHE A 3 -0.69 4.69 -7.05
C PHE A 3 -0.44 4.08 -8.43
N LYS A 4 0.83 3.81 -8.78
CA LYS A 4 1.20 3.20 -10.09
C LYS A 4 0.67 1.76 -10.27
N ASP A 5 0.54 1.03 -9.17
CA ASP A 5 0.06 -0.36 -9.19
C ASP A 5 -1.49 -0.42 -9.07
N ARG A 6 -2.17 0.74 -9.16
CA ARG A 6 -3.60 0.95 -8.93
C ARG A 6 -4.11 0.45 -7.58
N HIS A 7 -3.21 0.27 -6.62
CA HIS A 7 -3.59 -0.07 -5.26
C HIS A 7 -4.30 1.10 -4.58
N VAL A 8 -3.87 2.34 -4.89
CA VAL A 8 -4.56 3.59 -4.53
C VAL A 8 -5.06 4.22 -5.82
N HIS A 9 -6.34 4.55 -5.89
CA HIS A 9 -6.97 5.10 -7.09
C HIS A 9 -8.14 6.03 -6.73
N ASN A 10 -8.66 6.73 -7.74
CA ASN A 10 -9.72 7.73 -7.58
C ASN A 10 -9.38 8.79 -6.50
N VAL A 11 -8.16 9.33 -6.57
CA VAL A 11 -7.69 10.37 -5.66
C VAL A 11 -8.41 11.68 -6.03
N GLU A 12 -9.20 12.18 -5.10
CA GLU A 12 -9.99 13.40 -5.21
C GLU A 12 -9.52 14.39 -4.16
N PHE A 13 -9.52 15.67 -4.53
CA PHE A 13 -9.05 16.76 -3.70
C PHE A 13 -10.15 17.81 -3.57
N ASN A 14 -10.36 18.30 -2.36
CA ASN A 14 -11.28 19.39 -2.08
C ASN A 14 -10.62 20.46 -1.21
N ASN A 15 -10.64 21.70 -1.70
CA ASN A 15 -10.31 22.87 -0.90
C ASN A 15 -11.56 23.27 -0.11
N VAL A 16 -11.48 23.20 1.23
CA VAL A 16 -12.63 23.51 2.11
C VAL A 16 -13.11 24.97 1.90
N SER A 17 -12.17 25.90 1.86
CA SER A 17 -12.31 27.28 1.37
C SER A 17 -10.94 27.81 1.00
N ASP A 18 -10.84 28.90 0.25
CA ASP A 18 -9.56 29.55 -0.04
C ASP A 18 -8.93 30.18 1.21
N GLU A 19 -9.74 30.67 2.17
CA GLU A 19 -9.24 31.20 3.44
C GLU A 19 -8.87 30.10 4.45
N CYS A 20 -9.36 28.86 4.23
CA CYS A 20 -9.07 27.75 5.13
C CYS A 20 -7.67 27.20 4.88
N SER A 21 -6.86 27.09 5.93
CA SER A 21 -5.52 26.51 5.87
C SER A 21 -5.51 24.99 5.71
N TYR A 22 -6.66 24.34 5.62
CA TYR A 22 -6.78 22.89 5.48
C TYR A 22 -7.44 22.48 4.17
N CYS A 23 -6.97 21.37 3.61
CA CYS A 23 -7.57 20.71 2.46
C CYS A 23 -7.92 19.26 2.80
N TYR A 24 -8.87 18.73 2.02
CA TYR A 24 -9.39 17.40 2.17
C TYR A 24 -8.99 16.56 0.97
N VAL A 25 -8.49 15.36 1.22
CA VAL A 25 -8.16 14.40 0.18
C VAL A 25 -8.90 13.11 0.45
N ARG A 26 -9.45 12.53 -0.62
CA ARG A 26 -10.13 11.23 -0.59
C ARG A 26 -9.52 10.30 -1.62
N CYS A 27 -9.44 9.01 -1.31
CA CYS A 27 -9.14 8.00 -2.31
C CYS A 27 -9.82 6.66 -2.02
N LYS A 28 -9.72 5.75 -2.98
CA LYS A 28 -10.06 4.33 -2.80
C LYS A 28 -8.79 3.50 -2.79
N VAL A 29 -8.71 2.55 -1.85
CA VAL A 29 -7.58 1.65 -1.69
C VAL A 29 -8.05 0.20 -1.74
N VAL A 30 -7.40 -0.58 -2.59
CA VAL A 30 -7.70 -2.00 -2.74
C VAL A 30 -7.37 -2.73 -1.42
N PRO A 31 -8.29 -3.54 -0.88
CA PRO A 31 -8.05 -4.26 0.35
C PRO A 31 -6.87 -5.23 0.20
N SER A 32 -6.05 -5.32 1.24
CA SER A 32 -4.86 -6.21 1.25
C SER A 32 -5.22 -7.70 1.36
N LEU A 33 -6.40 -8.00 1.90
CA LEU A 33 -6.94 -9.35 2.03
C LEU A 33 -8.20 -9.50 1.16
N PRO A 34 -8.40 -10.66 0.50
CA PRO A 34 -9.65 -10.93 -0.20
C PRO A 34 -10.80 -11.01 0.81
N ASN A 35 -11.69 -10.03 0.80
CA ASN A 35 -12.97 -10.11 1.49
C ASN A 35 -14.04 -10.66 0.55
N SER A 36 -15.06 -11.30 1.13
CA SER A 36 -16.26 -11.76 0.43
C SER A 36 -16.93 -10.63 -0.36
N ASP A 37 -16.95 -9.43 0.23
CA ASP A 37 -17.29 -8.19 -0.42
C ASP A 37 -16.01 -7.51 -0.92
N LYS A 38 -15.73 -7.61 -2.22
CA LYS A 38 -14.59 -6.95 -2.90
C LYS A 38 -14.78 -5.43 -3.01
N LYS A 39 -15.09 -4.75 -1.90
CA LYS A 39 -15.24 -3.31 -1.87
C LYS A 39 -13.91 -2.67 -1.51
N ASP A 40 -13.53 -1.67 -2.30
CA ASP A 40 -12.37 -0.85 -1.99
C ASP A 40 -12.62 -0.05 -0.70
N ASN A 41 -11.56 0.12 0.09
CA ASN A 41 -11.63 0.93 1.30
C ASN A 41 -11.54 2.40 0.93
N ALA A 42 -12.48 3.20 1.43
CA ALA A 42 -12.42 4.64 1.31
C ALA A 42 -11.49 5.20 2.38
N VAL A 43 -10.53 6.02 1.95
CA VAL A 43 -9.57 6.67 2.83
C VAL A 43 -9.69 8.17 2.66
N TRP A 44 -9.62 8.87 3.79
CA TRP A 44 -9.79 10.31 3.89
C TRP A 44 -8.64 10.88 4.70
N VAL A 45 -8.07 12.00 4.24
CA VAL A 45 -6.98 12.68 4.93
C VAL A 45 -7.22 14.18 4.88
N ILE A 46 -7.04 14.83 6.03
CA ILE A 46 -7.03 16.28 6.18
C ILE A 46 -5.58 16.73 6.26
N LEU A 47 -5.17 17.61 5.36
CA LEU A 47 -3.81 18.14 5.29
C LEU A 47 -3.82 19.65 5.53
N SER A 48 -2.78 20.15 6.18
CA SER A 48 -2.47 21.58 6.20
C SER A 48 -1.93 22.00 4.83
N LYS A 49 -2.56 22.99 4.19
CA LYS A 49 -2.10 23.56 2.91
C LYS A 49 -0.75 24.27 3.04
N VAL A 50 -0.46 24.80 4.24
CA VAL A 50 0.74 25.61 4.49
C VAL A 50 1.95 24.71 4.76
N THR A 51 1.79 23.70 5.63
CA THR A 51 2.90 22.87 6.08
C THR A 51 2.96 21.51 5.40
N GLY A 52 1.86 21.05 4.79
CA GLY A 52 1.72 19.68 4.28
C GLY A 52 1.50 18.63 5.38
N ASN A 53 1.40 19.04 6.66
CA ASN A 53 1.21 18.11 7.77
C ASN A 53 -0.18 17.47 7.75
N VAL A 54 -0.23 16.20 8.12
CA VAL A 54 -1.48 15.47 8.33
C VAL A 54 -2.11 15.93 9.64
N ASN A 55 -3.30 16.50 9.56
CA ASN A 55 -4.09 16.87 10.73
C ASN A 55 -4.94 15.69 11.23
N SER A 56 -5.53 14.94 10.31
CA SER A 56 -6.32 13.75 10.63
C SER A 56 -6.40 12.84 9.41
N ALA A 57 -6.58 11.55 9.64
CA ALA A 57 -6.81 10.56 8.60
C ALA A 57 -7.76 9.48 9.11
N ASP A 58 -8.60 8.96 8.23
CA ASP A 58 -9.54 7.88 8.54
C ASP A 58 -9.68 6.92 7.36
N CYS A 59 -10.03 5.68 7.64
CA CYS A 59 -10.25 4.64 6.65
C CYS A 59 -11.44 3.77 7.02
N SER A 60 -12.28 3.46 6.03
CA SER A 60 -13.48 2.64 6.20
C SER A 60 -13.21 1.17 6.58
N CYS A 61 -11.97 0.74 6.68
CA CYS A 61 -11.63 -0.63 7.10
C CYS A 61 -11.71 -0.78 8.61
N THR A 62 -11.93 -2.01 9.10
CA THR A 62 -12.06 -2.30 10.54
C THR A 62 -10.85 -1.85 11.36
N ALA A 63 -9.65 -1.95 10.80
CA ALA A 63 -8.43 -1.45 11.45
C ALA A 63 -8.33 0.09 11.47
N GLY A 64 -8.94 0.76 10.48
CA GLY A 64 -8.96 2.22 10.36
C GLY A 64 -9.75 2.88 11.48
N LEU A 65 -10.80 2.22 11.97
CA LEU A 65 -11.58 2.66 13.13
C LEU A 65 -10.75 2.74 14.43
N GLY A 66 -9.59 2.09 14.47
CA GLY A 66 -8.73 2.04 15.66
C GLY A 66 -7.84 3.26 15.83
N GLU A 67 -7.31 3.84 14.74
CA GLU A 67 -6.44 5.04 14.71
C GLU A 67 -5.61 5.10 13.42
N GLY A 68 -5.25 3.96 12.85
CA GLY A 68 -4.38 3.90 11.68
C GLY A 68 -4.37 2.53 11.00
N CYS A 69 -4.32 2.54 9.68
CA CYS A 69 -4.21 1.31 8.88
C CYS A 69 -3.21 1.47 7.74
N ASN A 70 -2.78 0.35 7.18
CA ASN A 70 -1.89 0.34 6.02
C ASN A 70 -2.46 1.08 4.79
N HIS A 71 -3.80 1.14 4.64
CA HIS A 71 -4.43 1.90 3.57
C HIS A 71 -4.22 3.43 3.71
N ILE A 72 -4.21 3.95 4.94
CA ILE A 72 -3.87 5.36 5.22
C ILE A 72 -2.42 5.62 4.83
N GLY A 73 -1.50 4.74 5.24
CA GLY A 73 -0.10 4.81 4.84
C GLY A 73 0.08 4.77 3.32
N ALA A 74 -0.63 3.88 2.63
CA ALA A 74 -0.59 3.78 1.18
C ALA A 74 -1.04 5.07 0.48
N MET A 75 -2.10 5.71 0.99
CA MET A 75 -2.58 7.00 0.49
C MET A 75 -1.55 8.11 0.69
N LEU A 76 -0.95 8.22 1.88
CA LEU A 76 0.06 9.25 2.17
C LEU A 76 1.30 9.09 1.29
N TYR A 77 1.77 7.85 1.08
CA TYR A 77 2.85 7.56 0.14
C TYR A 77 2.48 7.92 -1.30
N ALA A 78 1.26 7.65 -1.73
CA ALA A 78 0.78 8.04 -3.05
C ALA A 78 0.78 9.56 -3.23
N LEU A 79 0.38 10.32 -2.21
CA LEU A 79 0.38 11.79 -2.25
C LEU A 79 1.79 12.37 -2.33
N MET A 80 2.75 11.82 -1.59
CA MET A 80 4.16 12.21 -1.73
C MET A 80 4.67 11.95 -3.14
N ASP A 81 4.43 10.76 -3.69
CA ASP A 81 4.88 10.37 -5.05
C ASP A 81 4.21 11.22 -6.14
N ILE A 82 2.96 11.66 -5.95
CA ILE A 82 2.30 12.63 -6.85
C ILE A 82 2.94 14.02 -6.70
N SER A 83 3.19 14.47 -5.47
CA SER A 83 3.77 15.79 -5.20
C SER A 83 5.21 15.92 -5.71
N GLU A 84 6.03 14.88 -5.62
CA GLU A 84 7.40 14.86 -6.13
C GLU A 84 7.40 14.89 -7.66
N LYS A 85 6.56 14.06 -8.30
CA LYS A 85 6.46 14.05 -9.77
C LYS A 85 5.95 15.36 -10.36
N ASN A 86 5.06 16.05 -9.66
CA ASN A 86 4.59 17.37 -10.09
C ASN A 86 5.69 18.45 -10.03
N LYS A 87 6.74 18.25 -9.22
CA LYS A 87 7.88 19.16 -9.13
C LYS A 87 8.95 18.85 -10.16
N ASP A 88 9.29 17.57 -10.34
CA ASP A 88 10.50 17.19 -11.06
C ASP A 88 10.25 16.48 -12.41
N GLY A 89 8.99 16.17 -12.76
CA GLY A 89 8.63 15.40 -13.97
C GLY A 89 9.26 14.00 -14.03
N THR A 90 9.99 13.60 -12.99
CA THR A 90 10.80 12.39 -12.91
C THR A 90 10.21 11.43 -11.88
N ASN A 91 10.25 10.14 -12.19
CA ASN A 91 9.63 9.11 -11.37
C ASN A 91 10.52 8.79 -10.15
N ALA A 92 9.94 8.75 -8.94
CA ALA A 92 10.64 8.39 -7.71
C ALA A 92 11.46 7.09 -7.83
N SER A 93 12.60 6.98 -7.14
CA SER A 93 13.50 5.80 -7.14
C SER A 93 12.82 4.48 -6.73
N THR A 94 11.68 4.58 -6.05
CA THR A 94 10.84 3.44 -5.67
C THR A 94 9.91 2.94 -6.78
N SER A 95 9.94 3.58 -7.95
CA SER A 95 9.22 3.15 -9.15
C SER A 95 9.82 1.91 -9.83
N ALA A 96 11.04 1.53 -9.46
CA ALA A 96 11.61 0.24 -9.84
C ALA A 96 10.93 -0.88 -9.03
N ARG A 97 10.52 -1.97 -9.69
CA ARG A 97 10.02 -3.17 -9.00
C ARG A 97 11.08 -3.67 -8.02
N TYR A 98 10.73 -3.79 -6.74
CA TYR A 98 11.62 -4.35 -5.72
C TYR A 98 11.93 -5.82 -6.05
N LYS A 99 13.23 -6.15 -6.08
CA LYS A 99 13.76 -7.39 -6.67
C LYS A 99 13.31 -8.68 -5.97
N TRP A 100 12.77 -8.59 -4.77
CA TRP A 100 12.39 -9.74 -3.93
C TRP A 100 11.04 -10.35 -4.34
N ASN A 101 10.14 -9.56 -4.95
CA ASN A 101 8.84 -10.05 -5.45
C ASN A 101 8.90 -10.52 -6.92
N ASN A 102 10.10 -10.74 -7.45
CA ASN A 102 10.22 -11.50 -8.68
C ASN A 102 9.89 -12.95 -8.35
N ALA A 103 8.72 -13.43 -8.78
CA ALA A 103 8.41 -14.85 -8.72
C ALA A 103 9.60 -15.62 -9.30
N ARG A 104 10.28 -16.39 -8.45
CA ARG A 104 11.40 -17.23 -8.88
C ARG A 104 10.88 -18.07 -10.04
N LYS A 105 11.54 -18.06 -11.21
CA LYS A 105 11.24 -19.02 -12.28
C LYS A 105 11.22 -20.40 -11.63
N ARG A 106 10.04 -21.00 -11.53
CA ARG A 106 9.78 -22.20 -10.76
C ARG A 106 10.55 -23.34 -11.42
N ARG A 107 11.72 -23.69 -10.86
CA ARG A 107 12.60 -24.73 -11.43
C ARG A 107 12.13 -26.16 -11.16
N LEU A 108 11.03 -26.34 -10.41
CA LEU A 108 10.54 -27.65 -10.01
C LEU A 108 9.04 -27.75 -10.30
N SER A 109 8.68 -28.76 -11.09
CA SER A 109 7.30 -29.22 -11.22
C SER A 109 6.81 -29.77 -9.87
N PRO A 110 5.52 -29.56 -9.52
CA PRO A 110 4.97 -30.14 -8.30
C PRO A 110 5.12 -31.67 -8.33
N ARG A 111 5.87 -32.22 -7.36
CA ARG A 111 5.98 -33.67 -7.16
C ARG A 111 4.99 -34.12 -6.11
N LYS A 112 4.45 -35.33 -6.25
CA LYS A 112 3.48 -35.88 -5.30
C LYS A 112 4.17 -36.11 -3.95
N SER A 113 3.45 -35.90 -2.85
CA SER A 113 3.98 -36.09 -1.49
C SER A 113 4.57 -37.48 -1.24
N LYS A 114 4.18 -38.49 -2.04
CA LYS A 114 4.69 -39.86 -2.02
C LYS A 114 6.14 -40.00 -2.51
N GLU A 115 6.69 -38.96 -3.15
CA GLU A 115 8.06 -38.95 -3.67
C GLU A 115 9.07 -38.29 -2.71
N LEU A 116 8.63 -37.80 -1.55
CA LEU A 116 9.55 -37.32 -0.51
C LEU A 116 10.17 -38.50 0.23
N SER A 117 11.47 -38.74 0.02
CA SER A 117 12.27 -39.59 0.90
C SER A 117 12.91 -38.73 1.98
N PHE A 118 12.41 -38.85 3.21
CA PHE A 118 13.06 -38.26 4.38
C PHE A 118 14.26 -39.14 4.76
N ARG A 119 15.47 -38.59 4.72
CA ARG A 119 16.63 -39.19 5.39
C ARG A 119 16.81 -38.50 6.72
N CYS A 120 16.62 -39.24 7.80
CA CYS A 120 17.00 -38.81 9.13
C CYS A 120 18.53 -38.85 9.20
N SER A 121 19.17 -37.71 9.44
CA SER A 121 20.60 -37.66 9.72
C SER A 121 20.83 -38.29 11.10
N PRO A 122 21.66 -39.33 11.26
CA PRO A 122 22.03 -39.79 12.58
C PRO A 122 22.88 -38.69 13.22
N TYR A 123 22.32 -37.99 14.21
CA TYR A 123 23.13 -37.24 15.16
C TYR A 123 23.79 -38.29 16.05
N ASN A 124 25.09 -38.53 15.84
CA ASN A 124 25.90 -39.31 16.76
C ASN A 124 26.04 -38.52 18.06
N ILE A 125 25.52 -39.07 19.15
CA ILE A 125 25.79 -38.61 20.51
C ILE A 125 26.89 -39.52 21.04
N GLU A 126 28.14 -39.05 20.98
CA GLU A 126 29.25 -39.45 21.85
C GLU A 126 29.94 -38.19 22.35
#